data_AF-A0A4S4EFD6-F1
#
_entry.id   AF-A0A4S4EFD6-F1
#
_cell.length_a   1.000
_cell.length_b   1.000
_cell.length_c   1.000
_cell.angle_alpha   90.00
_cell.angle_beta   90.00
_cell.angle_gamma   90.00
#
_symmetry.space_group_name_H-M   'P 1'
#
loop_
_entity.id
_entity.type
_entity.pdbx_description
1 polymer ?
#
loop_
_entity_poly.entity_id
_entity_poly.type
_entity_poly.pdbx_seq_one_letter_code
_entity_poly.pdbx_strand_id
1 'polypeptide(L)'
;MFRSKAAFHGNCLTGYEYHLDSNFDFRLLGIYEGKQIPHRKHERERQSSAEIDLPLFTTEITTESSPFTLALARHLHSIGAKMYGAFWCSHCQEQKQTFGREAAKLLDYVECFPDGYRKGIKIAKACADARIEGFPTWVINGEVRNLYAAKPMLFVMVLGGEQELSELARASGFKLDDFILS
;
A
#
# COMPACT_ATOMS: atom_id res chain seq x y z
N MET A 1 16.31 4.86 51.58
CA MET A 1 15.04 5.58 51.36
C MET A 1 14.69 5.41 49.88
N PHE A 2 13.53 4.85 49.63
CA PHE A 2 12.84 4.59 48.35
C PHE A 2 13.46 3.67 47.27
N ARG A 3 12.67 2.63 47.01
CA ARG A 3 12.72 1.65 45.93
C ARG A 3 12.41 2.31 44.58
N SER A 4 12.81 1.65 43.49
CA SER A 4 11.80 1.24 42.53
C SER A 4 12.16 -0.07 41.83
N LYS A 5 11.21 -0.99 41.89
CA LYS A 5 11.16 -2.26 41.15
C LYS A 5 10.72 -1.93 39.72
N ALA A 6 11.29 -2.60 38.73
CA ALA A 6 10.56 -2.91 37.50
C ALA A 6 10.46 -4.43 37.42
N ALA A 7 9.23 -4.92 37.57
CA ALA A 7 8.84 -6.28 37.26
C ALA A 7 8.60 -6.34 35.75
N PHE A 8 9.19 -7.33 35.07
CA PHE A 8 8.71 -7.77 33.77
C PHE A 8 7.97 -9.09 33.97
N HIS A 9 6.65 -9.04 33.80
CA HIS A 9 5.83 -10.22 33.58
C HIS A 9 6.08 -10.71 32.14
N GLY A 10 6.27 -12.01 32.00
CA GLY A 10 6.51 -12.67 30.72
C GLY A 10 5.27 -12.72 29.83
N ASN A 11 5.48 -12.72 28.51
CA ASN A 11 5.42 -13.90 27.64
C ASN A 11 5.09 -13.43 26.21
N CYS A 12 5.98 -13.71 25.27
CA CYS A 12 5.59 -14.11 23.93
C CYS A 12 6.60 -15.16 23.47
N LEU A 13 6.07 -16.34 23.13
CA LEU A 13 6.82 -17.52 22.72
C LEU A 13 7.30 -17.39 21.26
N THR A 14 8.25 -18.29 20.94
CA THR A 14 8.97 -18.52 19.67
C THR A 14 10.16 -17.56 19.47
N GLY A 15 11.41 -17.99 19.29
CA GLY A 15 12.04 -19.30 19.13
C GLY A 15 13.43 -19.06 18.53
N TYR A 16 14.40 -19.88 18.91
CA TYR A 16 15.83 -19.89 18.55
C TYR A 16 16.77 -19.10 19.47
N GLU A 17 17.28 -19.86 20.43
CA GLU A 17 18.35 -19.59 21.37
C GLU A 17 19.67 -20.05 20.71
N TYR A 18 20.63 -19.13 20.52
CA TYR A 18 22.02 -19.50 20.32
C TYR A 18 22.84 -18.92 21.47
N HIS A 19 23.17 -19.81 22.40
CA HIS A 19 24.14 -19.61 23.47
C HIS A 19 25.54 -19.53 22.84
N LEU A 20 26.24 -18.41 22.99
CA LEU A 20 27.67 -18.32 22.69
C LEU A 20 28.43 -18.53 24.00
N ASP A 21 28.92 -19.76 24.19
CA ASP A 21 29.79 -20.12 25.30
C ASP A 21 31.16 -19.43 25.18
N SER A 22 31.55 -18.79 26.27
CA SER A 22 32.70 -17.91 26.40
C SER A 22 33.99 -18.67 26.71
N ASN A 23 34.44 -19.60 25.86
CA ASN A 23 35.77 -20.21 25.98
C ASN A 23 36.23 -20.90 24.68
N PHE A 24 36.88 -20.17 23.77
CA PHE A 24 37.72 -20.78 22.73
C PHE A 24 39.11 -20.13 22.74
N ASP A 25 40.09 -20.93 23.14
CA ASP A 25 41.51 -20.59 23.27
C ASP A 25 42.22 -20.75 21.92
N PHE A 26 42.76 -19.65 21.38
CA PHE A 26 43.43 -19.60 20.07
C PHE A 26 44.94 -19.91 20.14
N ARG A 27 45.46 -20.56 21.19
CA ARG A 27 46.91 -20.82 21.33
C ARG A 27 47.49 -22.03 20.61
N LEU A 28 46.73 -22.79 19.82
CA LEU A 28 47.30 -23.85 18.98
C LEU A 28 47.27 -23.45 17.51
N LEU A 29 48.43 -23.00 17.01
CA LEU A 29 48.99 -23.08 15.65
C LEU A 29 49.87 -21.84 15.44
N GLY A 30 51.07 -21.89 16.01
CA GLY A 30 52.05 -20.83 15.82
C GLY A 30 52.58 -20.81 14.40
N ILE A 31 52.20 -19.83 13.60
CA ILE A 31 53.02 -19.35 12.49
C ILE A 31 52.76 -17.86 12.14
N TYR A 32 53.87 -17.11 12.05
CA TYR A 32 54.14 -15.85 11.34
C TYR A 32 53.86 -14.46 11.96
N GLU A 33 55.00 -13.80 12.18
CA GLU A 33 55.40 -12.39 12.18
C GLU A 33 54.36 -11.27 12.02
N GLY A 34 54.52 -10.26 12.88
CA GLY A 34 53.69 -9.09 12.98
C GLY A 34 53.62 -8.24 11.71
N LYS A 35 52.40 -7.91 11.33
CA LYS A 35 52.07 -6.69 10.60
C LYS A 35 50.92 -6.01 11.33
N GLN A 36 51.15 -4.75 11.70
CA GLN A 36 50.14 -3.85 12.24
C GLN A 36 48.95 -3.83 11.26
N ILE A 37 47.77 -4.26 11.73
CA ILE A 37 46.52 -4.09 10.98
C ILE A 37 46.20 -2.59 10.98
N PRO A 38 45.99 -1.93 9.83
CA PRO A 38 45.63 -0.53 9.83
C PRO A 38 44.24 -0.39 10.45
N HIS A 39 44.14 0.34 11.56
CA HIS A 39 42.86 0.79 12.09
C HIS A 39 42.21 1.72 11.07
N ARG A 40 41.43 1.16 10.14
CA ARG A 40 40.49 1.95 9.34
C ARG A 40 39.50 2.56 10.31
N LYS A 41 39.56 3.88 10.50
CA LYS A 41 38.48 4.63 11.15
C LYS A 41 37.20 4.31 10.38
N HIS A 42 36.28 3.56 10.99
CA HIS A 42 34.92 3.47 10.48
C HIS A 42 34.26 4.80 10.84
N GLU A 43 34.49 5.79 9.98
CA GLU A 43 33.71 7.01 9.96
C GLU A 43 32.28 6.56 9.66
N ARG A 44 31.40 6.63 10.67
CA ARG A 44 29.97 6.45 10.47
C ARG A 44 29.51 7.63 9.62
N GLU A 45 29.60 7.47 8.31
CA GLU A 45 28.92 8.32 7.36
C GLU A 45 27.45 8.34 7.77
N ARG A 46 27.04 9.49 8.26
CA ARG A 46 25.67 9.76 8.64
C ARG A 46 24.91 9.82 7.31
N GLN A 47 24.47 8.66 6.82
CA GLN A 47 23.75 8.50 5.56
C GLN A 47 22.56 9.46 5.60
N SER A 48 22.72 10.65 5.00
CA SER A 48 21.62 11.58 4.88
C SER A 48 20.58 10.86 4.05
N SER A 49 19.36 10.74 4.59
CA SER A 49 18.18 10.29 3.87
C SER A 49 18.14 11.00 2.51
N ALA A 50 18.64 10.36 1.46
CA ALA A 50 18.55 10.89 0.12
C ALA A 50 17.06 11.07 -0.17
N GLU A 51 16.69 12.28 -0.58
CA GLU A 51 15.33 12.64 -0.90
C GLU A 51 14.83 11.73 -2.02
N ILE A 52 13.86 10.85 -1.73
CA ILE A 52 13.25 10.00 -2.74
C ILE A 52 12.46 10.92 -3.67
N ASP A 53 12.83 10.97 -4.94
CA ASP A 53 12.14 11.63 -6.03
C ASP A 53 11.83 10.59 -7.11
N LEU A 54 10.54 10.30 -7.33
CA LEU A 54 10.07 9.29 -8.28
C LEU A 54 9.27 10.01 -9.38
N PRO A 55 9.73 9.99 -10.64
CA PRO A 55 8.94 10.50 -11.75
C PRO A 55 7.73 9.59 -11.97
N LEU A 56 6.63 10.17 -12.48
CA LEU A 56 5.45 9.41 -12.90
C LEU A 56 5.85 8.36 -13.94
N PHE A 57 5.45 7.11 -13.70
CA PHE A 57 5.55 6.03 -14.67
C PHE A 57 4.23 5.27 -14.72
N THR A 58 4.03 4.53 -15.81
CA THR A 58 2.86 3.66 -15.98
C THR A 58 3.30 2.21 -15.95
N THR A 59 2.60 1.37 -15.20
CA THR A 59 2.83 -0.07 -15.23
C THR A 59 1.74 -0.76 -16.04
N GLU A 60 2.14 -1.64 -16.93
CA GLU A 60 1.22 -2.39 -17.79
C GLU A 60 0.46 -3.46 -16.98
N ILE A 61 -0.84 -3.59 -17.26
CA ILE A 61 -1.68 -4.67 -16.75
C ILE A 61 -1.56 -5.84 -17.73
N THR A 62 -1.08 -6.97 -17.23
CA THR A 62 -0.68 -8.11 -18.05
C THR A 62 -1.72 -9.22 -18.06
N THR A 63 -2.55 -9.31 -17.02
CA THR A 63 -3.67 -10.25 -16.93
C THR A 63 -4.80 -9.91 -17.91
N GLU A 64 -5.50 -10.95 -18.36
CA GLU A 64 -6.67 -10.81 -19.23
C GLU A 64 -7.93 -10.55 -18.40
N SER A 65 -8.86 -9.76 -18.94
CA SER A 65 -10.15 -9.56 -18.28
C SER A 65 -11.07 -10.74 -18.53
N SER A 66 -11.85 -11.10 -17.51
CA SER A 66 -12.97 -12.04 -17.67
C SER A 66 -14.24 -11.28 -18.07
N PRO A 67 -15.27 -11.98 -18.60
CA PRO A 67 -16.58 -11.37 -18.80
C PRO A 67 -17.16 -10.75 -17.52
N PHE A 68 -16.93 -11.39 -16.36
CA PHE A 68 -17.36 -10.89 -15.06
C PHE A 68 -16.66 -9.57 -14.68
N THR A 69 -15.32 -9.50 -14.79
CA THR A 69 -14.58 -8.28 -14.43
C THR A 69 -14.90 -7.12 -15.36
N LEU A 70 -15.14 -7.39 -16.64
CA LEU A 70 -15.64 -6.40 -17.59
C LEU A 70 -17.01 -5.85 -17.17
N ALA A 71 -17.95 -6.72 -16.82
CA ALA A 71 -19.28 -6.32 -16.39
C ALA A 71 -19.25 -5.50 -15.09
N LEU A 72 -18.48 -5.98 -14.10
CA LEU A 72 -18.30 -5.28 -12.83
C LEU A 72 -17.65 -3.92 -13.02
N ALA A 73 -16.60 -3.81 -13.84
CA ALA A 73 -15.94 -2.53 -14.12
C ALA A 73 -16.88 -1.53 -14.81
N ARG A 74 -17.71 -1.99 -15.76
CA ARG A 74 -18.74 -1.14 -16.39
C ARG A 74 -19.76 -0.65 -15.38
N HIS A 75 -20.20 -1.51 -14.48
CA HIS A 75 -21.13 -1.14 -13.41
C HIS A 75 -20.52 -0.13 -12.45
N LEU A 76 -19.30 -0.37 -11.98
CA LEU A 76 -18.59 0.57 -11.10
C LEU A 76 -18.45 1.93 -11.76
N HIS A 77 -18.09 1.97 -13.04
CA HIS A 77 -18.04 3.20 -13.83
C HIS A 77 -19.42 3.88 -13.94
N SER A 78 -20.49 3.13 -14.24
CA SER A 78 -21.83 3.70 -14.44
C SER A 78 -22.41 4.35 -13.18
N ILE A 79 -22.05 3.84 -11.99
CA ILE A 79 -22.46 4.42 -10.70
C ILE A 79 -21.48 5.47 -10.17
N GLY A 80 -20.42 5.78 -10.93
CA GLY A 80 -19.41 6.78 -10.55
C GLY A 80 -18.49 6.34 -9.40
N ALA A 81 -18.33 5.04 -9.17
CA ALA A 81 -17.39 4.52 -8.18
C ALA A 81 -15.96 4.83 -8.60
N LYS A 82 -15.13 5.30 -7.66
CA LYS A 82 -13.75 5.73 -7.95
C LYS A 82 -12.74 4.92 -7.15
N MET A 83 -11.63 4.57 -7.79
CA MET A 83 -10.46 4.00 -7.13
C MET A 83 -9.36 5.06 -7.06
N TYR A 84 -9.03 5.50 -5.85
CA TYR A 84 -7.93 6.42 -5.60
C TYR A 84 -6.66 5.64 -5.32
N GLY A 85 -5.56 6.01 -5.96
CA GLY A 85 -4.28 5.34 -5.79
C GLY A 85 -3.09 6.21 -6.14
N ALA A 86 -1.92 5.56 -6.17
CA ALA A 86 -0.68 6.15 -6.61
C ALA A 86 0.01 5.25 -7.64
N PHE A 87 0.73 5.82 -8.61
CA PHE A 87 1.36 5.04 -9.68
C PHE A 87 2.42 4.03 -9.20
N TRP A 88 3.04 4.28 -8.04
CA TRP A 88 4.05 3.40 -7.42
C TRP A 88 3.46 2.39 -6.42
N CYS A 89 2.15 2.38 -6.22
CA CYS A 89 1.49 1.54 -5.23
C CYS A 89 1.30 0.11 -5.75
N SER A 90 1.97 -0.87 -5.14
CA SER A 90 1.88 -2.29 -5.52
C SER A 90 0.44 -2.82 -5.42
N HIS A 91 -0.25 -2.56 -4.32
CA HIS A 91 -1.65 -2.97 -4.12
C HIS A 91 -2.62 -2.34 -5.12
N CYS A 92 -2.31 -1.12 -5.60
CA CYS A 92 -3.10 -0.47 -6.63
C CYS A 92 -2.89 -1.14 -7.99
N GLN A 93 -1.68 -1.64 -8.24
CA GLN A 93 -1.39 -2.43 -9.42
C GLN A 93 -2.03 -3.82 -9.33
N GLU A 94 -1.90 -4.50 -8.18
CA GLU A 94 -2.52 -5.81 -7.91
C GLU A 94 -4.04 -5.74 -8.10
N GLN A 95 -4.71 -4.74 -7.52
CA GLN A 95 -6.13 -4.49 -7.77
C GLN A 95 -6.46 -4.33 -9.26
N LYS A 96 -5.63 -3.63 -10.05
CA LYS A 96 -5.86 -3.50 -11.50
C LYS A 96 -5.62 -4.83 -12.23
N GLN A 97 -4.66 -5.65 -11.77
CA GLN A 97 -4.41 -6.99 -12.31
C GLN A 97 -5.58 -7.95 -12.00
N THR A 98 -6.26 -7.83 -10.86
CA THR A 98 -7.44 -8.67 -10.58
C THR A 98 -8.62 -8.36 -11.50
N PHE A 99 -8.72 -7.13 -12.02
CA PHE A 99 -9.70 -6.78 -13.06
C PHE A 99 -9.28 -7.25 -14.46
N GLY A 100 -7.99 -7.15 -14.80
CA GLY A 100 -7.48 -7.44 -16.14
C GLY A 100 -7.40 -6.22 -17.04
N ARG A 101 -6.66 -6.35 -18.14
CA ARG A 101 -6.22 -5.25 -19.02
C ARG A 101 -7.36 -4.39 -19.57
N GLU A 102 -8.44 -4.99 -20.03
CA GLU A 102 -9.60 -4.33 -20.62
C GLU A 102 -10.50 -3.72 -19.54
N ALA A 103 -10.80 -4.47 -18.48
CA ALA A 103 -11.66 -4.00 -17.40
C ALA A 103 -11.01 -2.88 -16.59
N ALA A 104 -9.70 -2.95 -16.33
CA ALA A 104 -8.97 -1.90 -15.61
C ALA A 104 -9.00 -0.54 -16.32
N LYS A 105 -9.13 -0.52 -17.66
CA LYS A 105 -9.28 0.72 -18.45
C LYS A 105 -10.65 1.38 -18.28
N LEU A 106 -11.65 0.64 -17.81
CA LEU A 106 -13.00 1.14 -17.59
C LEU A 106 -13.17 1.75 -16.19
N LEU A 107 -12.25 1.45 -15.26
CA LEU A 107 -12.32 1.96 -13.89
C LEU A 107 -12.05 3.47 -13.87
N ASP A 108 -12.84 4.21 -13.08
CA ASP A 108 -12.56 5.61 -12.74
C ASP A 108 -11.41 5.68 -11.72
N TYR A 109 -10.19 5.48 -12.20
CA TYR A 109 -8.97 5.62 -11.39
C TYR A 109 -8.58 7.09 -11.23
N VAL A 110 -8.31 7.51 -9.99
CA VAL A 110 -7.80 8.85 -9.66
C VAL A 110 -6.36 8.72 -9.17
N GLU A 111 -5.44 9.26 -9.96
CA GLU A 111 -4.02 9.34 -9.60
C GLU A 111 -3.80 10.48 -8.59
N CYS A 112 -3.32 10.13 -7.40
CA CYS A 112 -3.10 11.11 -6.34
C CYS A 112 -1.78 11.86 -6.46
N PHE A 113 -0.87 11.44 -7.35
CA PHE A 113 0.42 12.10 -7.56
C PHE A 113 0.76 12.19 -9.06
N PRO A 114 -0.03 12.97 -9.83
CA PRO A 114 0.16 13.09 -11.28
C PRO A 114 1.48 13.75 -11.67
N ASP A 115 2.14 14.47 -10.75
CA ASP A 115 3.41 15.17 -10.97
C ASP A 115 4.63 14.40 -10.44
N GLY A 116 4.48 13.13 -10.09
CA GLY A 116 5.54 12.35 -9.43
C GLY A 116 5.48 12.43 -7.91
N TYR A 117 6.31 11.61 -7.25
CA TYR A 117 6.46 11.60 -5.79
C TYR A 117 7.77 12.27 -5.39
N ARG A 118 7.71 13.16 -4.40
CA ARG A 118 8.89 13.60 -3.66
C ARG A 118 8.52 13.91 -2.22
N LYS A 119 9.51 14.00 -1.34
CA LYS A 119 9.28 14.33 0.08
C LYS A 119 8.51 15.66 0.20
N GLY A 120 7.43 15.66 0.99
CA GLY A 120 6.61 16.85 1.24
C GLY A 120 5.71 17.29 0.07
N ILE A 121 5.62 16.49 -1.00
CA ILE A 121 4.64 16.73 -2.06
C ILE A 121 3.21 16.65 -1.48
N LYS A 122 2.32 17.48 -2.01
CA LYS A 122 0.89 17.42 -1.69
C LYS A 122 0.22 16.50 -2.70
N ILE A 123 -0.71 15.66 -2.25
CA ILE A 123 -1.56 14.88 -3.16
C ILE A 123 -2.43 15.81 -4.01
N ALA A 124 -2.86 15.30 -5.17
CA ALA A 124 -3.79 15.98 -6.05
C ALA A 124 -5.05 16.44 -5.31
N LYS A 125 -5.60 17.60 -5.69
CA LYS A 125 -6.79 18.18 -5.05
C LYS A 125 -7.97 17.21 -4.98
N ALA A 126 -8.19 16.41 -6.02
CA ALA A 126 -9.26 15.40 -6.04
C ALA A 126 -9.12 14.38 -4.89
N CYS A 127 -7.91 13.94 -4.57
CA CYS A 127 -7.66 13.02 -3.45
C CYS A 127 -7.74 13.71 -2.09
N ALA A 128 -7.28 14.96 -1.99
CA ALA A 128 -7.40 15.74 -0.76
C ALA A 128 -8.86 16.05 -0.41
N ASP A 129 -9.66 16.47 -1.40
CA ASP A 129 -11.08 16.77 -1.23
C ASP A 129 -11.88 15.49 -0.86
N ALA A 130 -11.48 14.34 -1.42
CA ALA A 130 -12.03 13.03 -1.07
C ALA A 130 -11.48 12.45 0.25
N ARG A 131 -10.58 13.15 0.94
CA ARG A 131 -9.95 12.74 2.21
C ARG A 131 -9.28 11.35 2.14
N ILE A 132 -8.53 11.11 1.08
CA ILE A 132 -7.81 9.84 0.90
C ILE A 132 -6.59 9.80 1.84
N GLU A 133 -6.58 8.80 2.72
CA GLU A 133 -5.52 8.59 3.72
C GLU A 133 -4.57 7.43 3.36
N GLY A 134 -4.97 6.56 2.43
CA GLY A 134 -4.20 5.40 2.01
C GLY A 134 -4.61 4.86 0.64
N PHE A 135 -3.83 3.92 0.11
CA PHE A 135 -4.02 3.39 -1.24
C PHE A 135 -4.02 1.86 -1.29
N PRO A 136 -4.79 1.26 -2.22
CA PRO A 136 -5.89 1.91 -2.93
C PRO A 136 -7.02 2.27 -1.96
N THR A 137 -7.88 3.21 -2.33
CA THR A 137 -9.14 3.49 -1.64
C THR A 137 -10.26 3.53 -2.65
N TRP A 138 -11.30 2.75 -2.42
CA TRP A 138 -12.52 2.76 -3.21
C TRP A 138 -13.56 3.66 -2.56
N VAL A 139 -14.14 4.54 -3.35
CA VAL A 139 -15.31 5.34 -2.97
C VAL A 139 -16.46 4.90 -3.87
N ILE A 140 -17.43 4.21 -3.28
CA ILE A 140 -18.55 3.56 -3.98
C ILE A 140 -19.85 4.16 -3.44
N ASN A 141 -20.81 4.47 -4.33
CA ASN A 141 -22.06 5.19 -4.04
C ASN A 141 -21.87 6.65 -3.63
N GLY A 142 -21.28 7.47 -4.51
CA GLY A 142 -21.07 8.89 -4.25
C GLY A 142 -21.58 9.78 -5.37
N GLU A 143 -22.77 10.36 -5.20
CA GLU A 143 -22.95 11.75 -5.63
C GLU A 143 -22.50 12.67 -4.49
N VAL A 144 -21.32 13.28 -4.63
CA VAL A 144 -20.94 14.44 -3.84
C VAL A 144 -21.60 15.66 -4.49
N ARG A 145 -22.83 15.99 -4.08
CA ARG A 145 -23.49 17.24 -4.49
C ARG A 145 -23.35 18.31 -3.41
N ASN A 146 -22.94 19.50 -3.87
CA ASN A 146 -22.63 20.71 -3.09
C ASN A 146 -23.59 21.01 -1.93
N LEU A 147 -23.01 21.40 -0.79
CA LEU A 147 -23.65 21.79 0.48
C LEU A 147 -24.39 23.14 0.46
N TYR A 148 -25.15 23.45 -0.59
CA TYR A 148 -26.17 24.51 -0.56
C TYR A 148 -27.60 24.00 -0.79
N ALA A 149 -27.81 22.68 -0.84
CA ALA A 149 -29.14 22.09 -0.84
C ALA A 149 -29.31 21.18 0.39
N ALA A 150 -30.24 21.52 1.26
CA ALA A 150 -30.60 20.70 2.41
C ALA A 150 -31.33 19.42 1.96
N LYS A 151 -30.63 18.26 1.94
CA LYS A 151 -31.07 16.83 2.00
C LYS A 151 -30.32 15.92 0.99
N PRO A 152 -30.21 14.59 1.23
CA PRO A 152 -30.01 13.85 2.47
C PRO A 152 -28.63 13.15 2.48
N MET A 153 -28.30 12.54 3.61
CA MET A 153 -27.10 11.75 3.84
C MET A 153 -27.10 10.49 2.94
N LEU A 154 -26.51 10.59 1.75
CA LEU A 154 -26.24 9.43 0.91
C LEU A 154 -25.08 8.65 1.53
N PHE A 155 -25.28 7.35 1.75
CA PHE A 155 -24.26 6.48 2.33
C PHE A 155 -23.15 6.24 1.31
N VAL A 156 -22.11 7.08 1.36
CA VAL A 156 -20.88 6.88 0.61
C VAL A 156 -20.10 5.76 1.30
N MET A 157 -19.90 4.64 0.60
CA MET A 157 -19.09 3.54 1.10
C MET A 157 -17.62 3.79 0.73
N VAL A 158 -16.76 3.82 1.75
CA VAL A 158 -15.32 3.97 1.58
C VAL A 158 -14.66 2.66 2.00
N LEU A 159 -13.94 2.02 1.09
CA LEU A 159 -13.19 0.78 1.34
C LEU A 159 -11.70 1.06 1.15
N GLY A 160 -10.91 0.89 2.21
CA GLY A 160 -9.46 1.04 2.15
C GLY A 160 -8.76 -0.28 1.83
N GLY A 161 -7.68 -0.20 1.06
CA GLY A 161 -6.89 -1.35 0.64
C GLY A 161 -7.46 -2.06 -0.59
N GLU A 162 -6.69 -3.04 -1.07
CA GLU A 162 -7.13 -3.93 -2.14
C GLU A 162 -8.38 -4.71 -1.70
N GLN A 163 -9.32 -4.88 -2.62
CA GLN A 163 -10.60 -5.53 -2.40
C GLN A 163 -10.74 -6.73 -3.33
N GLU A 164 -11.32 -7.80 -2.76
CA GLU A 164 -11.85 -8.91 -3.54
C GLU A 164 -12.97 -8.42 -4.47
N LEU A 165 -13.07 -9.02 -5.66
CA LEU A 165 -14.08 -8.63 -6.65
C LEU A 165 -15.52 -8.83 -6.11
N SER A 166 -15.72 -9.83 -5.25
CA SER A 166 -17.02 -10.08 -4.59
C SER A 166 -17.41 -8.95 -3.63
N GLU A 167 -16.44 -8.35 -2.94
CA GLU A 167 -16.70 -7.24 -2.03
C GLU A 167 -17.05 -5.97 -2.80
N LEU A 168 -16.36 -5.71 -3.92
CA LEU A 168 -16.70 -4.60 -4.82
C LEU A 168 -18.09 -4.79 -5.44
N ALA A 169 -18.43 -6.02 -5.85
CA ALA A 169 -19.77 -6.34 -6.36
C ALA A 169 -20.84 -6.09 -5.28
N ARG A 170 -20.62 -6.58 -4.06
CA ARG A 170 -21.53 -6.40 -2.92
C ARG A 170 -21.70 -4.92 -2.54
N ALA A 171 -20.61 -4.18 -2.46
CA ALA A 171 -20.59 -2.76 -2.10
C ALA A 171 -21.29 -1.87 -3.14
N SER A 172 -21.15 -2.21 -4.42
CA SER A 172 -21.74 -1.48 -5.55
C SER A 172 -23.17 -1.90 -5.88
N GLY A 173 -23.70 -2.92 -5.20
CA GLY A 173 -25.01 -3.51 -5.52
C GLY A 173 -25.05 -4.19 -6.89
N PHE A 174 -23.90 -4.58 -7.44
CA PHE A 174 -23.81 -5.32 -8.68
C PHE A 174 -24.50 -6.68 -8.53
N LYS A 175 -25.42 -7.00 -9.44
CA LYS A 175 -26.11 -8.29 -9.47
C LYS A 175 -25.61 -9.10 -10.65
N LEU A 176 -25.17 -10.33 -10.37
CA LEU A 176 -24.68 -11.23 -11.41
C LEU A 176 -25.78 -11.61 -12.41
N ASP A 177 -27.04 -11.65 -11.95
CA ASP A 177 -28.19 -12.01 -12.78
C ASP A 177 -28.49 -10.97 -13.87
N ASP A 178 -28.21 -9.69 -13.60
CA ASP A 178 -28.38 -8.60 -14.57
C ASP A 178 -27.36 -8.71 -15.74
N PHE A 179 -26.24 -9.42 -15.52
CA PHE A 179 -25.23 -9.70 -16.53
C PHE A 179 -25.55 -10.93 -17.40
N ILE A 180 -26.23 -11.94 -16.85
CA ILE A 180 -26.54 -13.18 -17.59
C ILE A 180 -27.71 -12.96 -18.58
N LEU A 181 -28.51 -11.91 -18.38
CA LEU A 181 -29.72 -11.62 -19.16
C LEU A 181 -29.55 -10.51 -20.22
N SER A 182 -28.36 -9.91 -20.32
CA SER A 182 -28.01 -8.84 -21.27
C SER A 182 -27.13 -9.33 -22.41
#